data_AF-A0A845RNU5-F1
#
_entry.id   AF-A0A845RNU5-F1
#
_cell.length_a   1.000
_cell.length_b   1.000
_cell.length_c   1.000
_cell.angle_alpha   90.00
_cell.angle_beta   90.00
_cell.angle_gamma   90.00
#
_symmetry.space_group_name_H-M   'P 1'
#
loop_
_entity.id
_entity.type
_entity.pdbx_description
1 polymer ?
#
loop_
_entity_poly.entity_id
_entity_poly.type
_entity_poly.pdbx_seq_one_letter_code
_entity_poly.pdbx_strand_id
1 'polypeptide(L)'
;MGFETFTKGMQDTNEMLNRNFAAVETQLSNKADKGLLTEYNLEPVPENWILGLSTYYKDDFGVVRVHASLNYIGADDVSSKGKQLVLGVLPQGYRPRYTVEIGGYFRNAGETKIQTTYGGIGNDGRLFLWVPETGIKANMRVCATGYFVAFA
;
A
#
# COMPACT_ATOMS: atom_id res chain seq x y z
N MET A 1 25.20 6.55 16.20
CA MET A 1 26.21 5.80 16.97
C MET A 1 26.47 4.49 16.25
N GLY A 2 27.73 4.20 15.91
CA GLY A 2 28.13 2.97 15.20
C GLY A 2 28.61 1.88 16.16
N PHE A 3 28.74 0.65 15.66
CA PHE A 3 29.25 -0.48 16.45
C PHE A 3 30.78 -0.48 16.50
N GLU A 4 31.33 -0.73 17.68
CA GLU A 4 32.76 -0.94 17.85
C GLU A 4 33.13 -2.39 17.49
N THR A 5 34.24 -2.57 16.76
CA THR A 5 34.69 -3.88 16.29
C THR A 5 35.46 -4.61 17.39
N PHE A 6 35.04 -5.82 17.74
CA PHE A 6 35.74 -6.65 18.71
C PHE A 6 37.06 -7.20 18.15
N THR A 7 38.15 -7.03 18.89
CA THR A 7 39.43 -7.69 18.60
C THR A 7 39.87 -8.53 19.79
N LYS A 8 40.31 -9.76 19.51
CA LYS A 8 40.79 -10.70 20.54
C LYS A 8 41.96 -10.09 21.32
N GLY A 9 41.85 -10.03 22.64
CA GLY A 9 42.88 -9.48 23.53
C GLY A 9 42.72 -8.00 23.89
N MET A 10 41.61 -7.35 23.52
CA MET A 10 41.30 -5.99 23.99
C MET A 10 41.15 -5.92 25.52
N GLN A 11 41.82 -4.96 26.15
CA GLN A 11 41.72 -4.70 27.59
C GLN A 11 40.31 -4.27 27.99
N ASP A 12 39.64 -3.45 27.18
CA ASP A 12 38.36 -2.83 27.53
C ASP A 12 37.15 -3.59 26.96
N THR A 13 37.29 -4.91 26.79
CA THR A 13 36.28 -5.76 26.14
C THR A 13 34.89 -5.61 26.78
N ASN A 14 34.82 -5.59 28.11
CA ASN A 14 33.54 -5.47 28.83
C ASN A 14 32.88 -4.11 28.60
N GLU A 15 33.66 -3.03 28.56
CA GLU A 15 33.14 -1.68 28.31
C GLU A 15 32.65 -1.53 26.87
N MET A 16 33.41 -2.05 25.90
CA MET A 16 33.03 -2.06 24.48
C MET A 16 31.74 -2.86 24.26
N LEU A 17 31.60 -4.03 24.90
CA LEU A 17 30.36 -4.82 24.85
C LEU A 17 29.18 -4.04 25.43
N ASN A 18 29.35 -3.39 26.59
CA ASN A 18 28.29 -2.58 27.21
C ASN A 18 27.88 -1.39 26.32
N ARG A 19 28.82 -0.71 25.66
CA ARG A 19 28.52 0.36 24.70
C ARG A 19 27.75 -0.15 23.49
N ASN A 20 28.16 -1.29 22.94
CA ASN A 20 27.45 -1.92 21.82
C ASN A 20 26.03 -2.36 22.22
N PHE A 21 25.83 -2.95 23.41
CA PHE A 21 24.49 -3.30 23.90
C PHE A 21 23.61 -2.05 24.09
N ALA A 22 24.12 -0.99 24.72
CA ALA A 22 23.39 0.26 24.87
C ALA A 22 23.02 0.90 23.50
N ALA A 23 23.90 0.79 22.51
CA ALA A 23 23.62 1.24 21.15
C ALA A 23 22.52 0.41 20.47
N VAL A 24 22.51 -0.92 20.66
CA VAL A 24 21.42 -1.79 20.19
C VAL A 24 20.11 -1.43 20.87
N GLU A 25 20.08 -1.32 22.20
CA GLU A 25 18.88 -0.95 22.96
C GLU A 25 18.32 0.38 22.49
N THR A 26 19.17 1.41 22.35
CA THR A 26 18.76 2.72 21.83
C THR A 26 18.17 2.62 20.42
N GLN A 27 18.79 1.84 19.52
CA GLN A 27 18.27 1.66 18.17
C GLN A 27 16.94 0.89 18.16
N LEU A 28 16.76 -0.09 19.05
CA LEU A 28 15.53 -0.86 19.17
C LEU A 28 14.41 -0.03 19.78
N SER A 29 14.66 0.70 20.87
CA SER A 29 13.69 1.61 21.49
C SER A 29 13.23 2.68 20.52
N ASN A 30 14.16 3.32 19.79
CA ASN A 30 13.81 4.32 18.77
C ASN A 30 12.95 3.76 17.63
N LYS A 31 13.03 2.45 17.34
CA LYS A 31 12.17 1.79 16.34
C LYS A 31 10.83 1.37 16.94
N ALA A 32 10.81 0.95 18.20
CA ALA A 32 9.59 0.60 18.93
C ALA A 32 8.69 1.83 19.16
N ASP A 33 9.29 3.01 19.39
CA ASP A 33 8.57 4.26 19.68
C ASP A 33 8.00 4.96 18.44
N LYS A 34 8.18 4.43 17.22
CA LYS A 34 7.70 5.07 15.98
C LYS A 34 6.18 5.08 15.81
N GLY A 35 5.42 4.49 16.73
CA GLY A 35 3.96 4.49 16.70
C GLY A 35 3.40 3.76 15.47
N LEU A 36 2.10 3.95 15.22
CA LEU A 36 1.47 3.46 13.98
C LEU A 36 1.95 4.31 12.80
N LEU A 37 2.27 3.67 11.67
CA LEU A 37 2.63 4.36 10.44
C LEU A 37 1.51 5.33 10.05
N THR A 38 1.87 6.55 9.63
CA THR A 38 0.89 7.52 9.16
C THR A 38 0.23 7.02 7.88
N GLU A 39 -1.07 6.78 7.93
CA GLU A 39 -1.89 6.43 6.78
C GLU A 39 -2.51 7.68 6.15
N TYR A 40 -2.55 7.71 4.82
CA TYR A 40 -3.12 8.79 4.02
C TYR A 40 -4.27 8.27 3.17
N ASN A 41 -5.26 9.11 2.90
CA ASN A 41 -6.35 8.77 1.97
C ASN A 41 -5.84 8.71 0.53
N LEU A 42 -6.27 7.69 -0.22
CA LEU A 42 -6.00 7.58 -1.64
C LEU A 42 -7.05 8.38 -2.44
N GLU A 43 -6.59 9.40 -3.15
CA GLU A 43 -7.43 10.36 -3.90
C GLU A 43 -6.88 10.51 -5.34
N PRO A 44 -7.67 11.03 -6.30
CA PRO A 44 -9.11 11.25 -6.20
C PRO A 44 -9.92 9.95 -6.27
N VAL A 45 -11.09 9.94 -5.64
CA VAL A 45 -12.09 8.89 -5.83
C VAL A 45 -12.77 9.04 -7.20
N PRO A 46 -12.91 7.97 -8.00
CA PRO A 46 -13.62 8.02 -9.28
C PRO A 46 -15.10 8.42 -9.15
N GLU A 47 -15.66 9.02 -10.20
CA GLU A 47 -17.05 9.50 -10.20
C GLU A 47 -18.05 8.39 -9.90
N ASN A 48 -19.09 8.70 -9.12
CA ASN A 48 -20.12 7.75 -8.66
C ASN A 48 -19.59 6.64 -7.74
N TRP A 49 -18.39 6.80 -7.18
CA TRP A 49 -17.86 5.97 -6.11
C TRP A 49 -17.71 6.76 -4.81
N ILE A 50 -17.87 6.07 -3.68
CA ILE A 50 -17.62 6.61 -2.34
C ILE A 50 -16.61 5.75 -1.60
N LEU A 51 -15.86 6.38 -0.69
CA LEU A 51 -14.86 5.72 0.14
C LEU A 51 -15.53 4.70 1.07
N GLY A 52 -15.01 3.47 1.05
CA GLY A 52 -15.15 2.51 2.14
C GLY A 52 -13.92 2.59 3.05
N LEU A 53 -12.78 2.15 2.52
CA LEU A 53 -11.44 2.26 3.13
C LEU A 53 -10.42 2.33 1.99
N SER A 54 -9.89 3.51 1.69
CA SER A 54 -8.87 3.65 0.64
C SER A 54 -7.71 4.46 1.16
N THR A 55 -6.63 3.76 1.53
CA THR A 55 -5.47 4.36 2.18
C THR A 55 -4.16 3.86 1.61
N TYR A 56 -3.09 4.63 1.85
CA TYR A 56 -1.73 4.18 1.60
C TYR A 56 -0.79 4.68 2.69
N TYR A 57 0.32 3.98 2.85
CA TYR A 57 1.45 4.42 3.66
C TYR A 57 2.75 3.86 3.11
N LYS A 58 3.87 4.40 3.59
CA LYS A 58 5.22 3.94 3.26
C LYS A 58 5.98 3.70 4.56
N ASP A 59 6.57 2.53 4.70
CA ASP A 59 7.41 2.21 5.86
C ASP A 59 8.85 2.75 5.72
N ASP A 60 9.64 2.59 6.77
CA ASP A 60 11.04 3.03 6.81
C ASP A 60 11.95 2.34 5.79
N PHE A 61 11.54 1.17 5.27
CA PHE A 61 12.27 0.44 4.22
C PHE A 61 11.87 0.90 2.82
N GLY A 62 10.96 1.86 2.71
CA GLY A 62 10.42 2.35 1.46
C GLY A 62 9.33 1.46 0.86
N VAL A 63 8.82 0.48 1.61
CA VAL A 63 7.71 -0.36 1.14
C VAL A 63 6.42 0.45 1.29
N VAL A 64 5.79 0.70 0.14
CA VAL A 64 4.46 1.29 0.05
C VAL A 64 3.44 0.17 0.12
N ARG A 65 2.45 0.33 0.99
CA ARG A 65 1.24 -0.49 1.01
C ARG A 65 0.09 0.42 0.62
N VAL A 66 -0.71 -0.05 -0.33
CA VAL A 66 -1.92 0.63 -0.78
C VAL A 66 -3.11 -0.31 -0.67
N HIS A 67 -4.20 0.21 -0.15
CA HIS A 67 -5.49 -0.45 -0.09
C HIS A 67 -6.52 0.49 -0.70
N ALA A 68 -7.40 -0.03 -1.55
CA ALA A 68 -8.56 0.69 -2.04
C ALA A 68 -9.79 -0.16 -1.83
N SER A 69 -10.83 0.44 -1.26
CA SER A 69 -12.15 -0.15 -1.08
C SER A 69 -13.18 0.93 -1.31
N LEU A 70 -13.90 0.82 -2.42
CA LEU A 70 -14.90 1.80 -2.85
C LEU A 70 -16.26 1.13 -3.04
N ASN A 71 -17.32 1.90 -2.82
CA ASN A 71 -18.70 1.50 -3.07
C ASN A 71 -19.27 2.35 -4.20
N TYR A 72 -19.85 1.70 -5.21
CA TYR A 72 -20.49 2.37 -6.33
C TYR A 72 -21.92 2.76 -5.97
N ILE A 73 -22.25 4.03 -6.21
CA ILE A 73 -23.56 4.64 -5.91
C ILE A 73 -24.35 5.02 -7.17
N GLY A 74 -23.81 4.73 -8.36
CA GLY A 74 -24.48 4.99 -9.63
C GLY A 74 -25.43 3.88 -10.08
N ALA A 75 -26.08 4.11 -11.22
CA ALA A 75 -26.85 3.10 -11.94
C ALA A 75 -25.93 2.13 -12.70
N ASP A 76 -26.47 0.98 -13.12
CA ASP A 76 -25.75 0.01 -13.96
C ASP A 76 -25.05 0.68 -15.16
N ASP A 77 -23.74 0.47 -15.28
CA ASP A 77 -22.92 1.00 -16.37
C ASP A 77 -22.26 -0.16 -17.13
N VAL A 78 -22.97 -0.66 -18.15
CA VAL A 78 -22.46 -1.69 -19.06
C VAL A 78 -21.35 -1.14 -19.96
N SER A 79 -21.28 0.18 -20.17
CA SER A 79 -20.28 0.81 -21.04
C SER A 79 -18.88 0.80 -20.44
N SER A 80 -18.76 0.59 -19.12
CA SER A 80 -17.49 0.44 -18.41
C SER A 80 -16.76 -0.89 -18.68
N LYS A 81 -17.45 -1.86 -19.29
CA LYS A 81 -16.94 -3.19 -19.60
C LYS A 81 -15.53 -3.17 -20.19
N GLY A 82 -14.60 -3.89 -19.56
CA GLY A 82 -13.23 -4.05 -20.04
C GLY A 82 -12.39 -2.77 -20.05
N LYS A 83 -12.89 -1.67 -19.49
CA LYS A 83 -12.12 -0.43 -19.31
C LYS A 83 -11.33 -0.47 -18.00
N GLN A 84 -10.33 0.38 -17.90
CA GLN A 84 -9.63 0.60 -16.64
C GLN A 84 -10.47 1.52 -15.75
N LEU A 85 -10.74 1.06 -14.52
CA LEU A 85 -11.22 1.90 -13.44
C LEU A 85 -10.03 2.34 -12.59
N VAL A 86 -9.75 3.64 -12.55
CA VAL A 86 -8.72 4.22 -11.67
C VAL A 86 -9.33 4.45 -10.29
N LEU A 87 -8.78 3.79 -9.28
CA LEU A 87 -9.26 3.81 -7.90
C LEU A 87 -8.65 4.93 -7.06
N GLY A 88 -7.60 5.57 -7.59
CA GLY A 88 -6.93 6.73 -7.01
C GLY A 88 -5.48 6.83 -7.50
N VAL A 89 -4.77 7.86 -7.03
CA VAL A 89 -3.43 8.20 -7.52
C VAL A 89 -2.46 8.43 -6.37
N LEU A 90 -1.35 7.69 -6.37
CA LEU A 90 -0.27 7.88 -5.41
C LEU A 90 0.54 9.14 -5.75
N PRO A 91 0.90 9.97 -4.75
CA PRO A 91 1.76 11.12 -4.96
C PRO A 91 3.20 10.70 -5.25
N GLN A 92 3.99 11.65 -5.76
CA GLN A 92 5.43 11.46 -5.94
C GLN A 92 6.10 11.02 -4.61
N GLY A 93 7.10 10.15 -4.69
CA GLY A 93 7.76 9.53 -3.53
C GLY A 93 7.03 8.32 -2.95
N TYR A 94 5.83 8.00 -3.46
CA TYR A 94 5.09 6.76 -3.14
C TYR A 94 4.84 5.89 -4.38
N ARG A 95 5.37 6.28 -5.55
CA ARG A 95 5.13 5.56 -6.82
C ARG A 95 6.16 4.46 -7.05
N PRO A 96 5.80 3.37 -7.73
CA PRO A 96 6.78 2.37 -8.12
C PRO A 96 7.62 2.86 -9.31
N ARG A 97 8.80 2.25 -9.52
CA ARG A 97 9.68 2.56 -10.67
C ARG A 97 9.07 2.08 -11.99
N TYR A 98 8.48 0.89 -11.97
CA TYR A 98 7.78 0.26 -13.09
C TYR A 98 6.37 -0.10 -12.63
N THR A 99 5.45 -0.32 -13.57
CA THR A 99 4.11 -0.77 -13.22
C THR A 99 4.18 -2.07 -12.42
N VAL A 100 3.52 -2.08 -11.26
CA VAL A 100 3.38 -3.26 -10.41
C VAL A 100 2.01 -3.87 -10.68
N GLU A 101 1.98 -5.14 -11.08
CA GLU A 101 0.73 -5.88 -11.26
C GLU A 101 0.10 -6.19 -9.90
N ILE A 102 -1.21 -6.00 -9.80
CA ILE A 102 -1.97 -6.32 -8.59
C ILE A 102 -3.27 -7.05 -8.94
N GLY A 103 -3.80 -7.77 -7.96
CA GLY A 103 -5.14 -8.35 -8.02
C GLY A 103 -6.14 -7.48 -7.27
N GLY A 104 -7.40 -7.61 -7.67
CA GLY A 104 -8.54 -7.04 -6.95
C GLY A 104 -9.80 -7.83 -7.23
N TYR A 105 -10.92 -7.36 -6.70
CA TYR A 105 -12.20 -7.96 -6.98
C TYR A 105 -13.32 -6.93 -7.00
N PHE A 106 -14.34 -7.26 -7.78
CA PHE A 106 -15.64 -6.61 -7.75
C PHE A 106 -16.66 -7.54 -7.07
N ARG A 107 -17.58 -6.97 -6.32
CA ARG A 107 -18.64 -7.73 -5.63
C ARG A 107 -19.90 -6.89 -5.51
N ASN A 108 -21.04 -7.43 -5.89
CA ASN A 108 -22.32 -6.77 -5.61
C ASN A 108 -22.63 -6.85 -4.11
N ALA A 109 -23.14 -5.76 -3.53
CA ALA A 109 -23.57 -5.77 -2.14
C ALA A 109 -24.60 -6.89 -1.90
N GLY A 110 -24.39 -7.69 -0.85
CA GLY A 110 -25.25 -8.83 -0.52
C GLY A 110 -24.91 -10.14 -1.24
N GLU A 111 -24.04 -10.13 -2.26
CA GLU A 111 -23.59 -11.36 -2.92
C GLU A 111 -22.36 -11.97 -2.24
N THR A 112 -22.29 -13.30 -2.27
CA THR A 112 -21.15 -14.10 -1.78
C THR A 112 -20.09 -14.35 -2.85
N LYS A 113 -20.46 -14.30 -4.12
CA LYS A 113 -19.53 -14.48 -5.24
C LYS A 113 -18.77 -13.18 -5.50
N ILE A 114 -17.46 -13.31 -5.72
CA ILE A 114 -16.59 -12.22 -6.13
C ILE A 114 -16.18 -12.41 -7.59
N GLN A 115 -16.00 -11.30 -8.29
CA GLN A 115 -15.43 -11.24 -9.64
C GLN A 115 -13.98 -10.76 -9.50
N THR A 116 -13.03 -11.69 -9.45
CA THR A 116 -11.60 -11.37 -9.38
C THR A 116 -11.15 -10.76 -10.70
N THR A 117 -10.32 -9.73 -10.61
CA THR A 117 -9.76 -9.03 -11.77
C THR A 117 -8.30 -8.69 -11.53
N TYR A 118 -7.60 -8.36 -12.61
CA TYR A 118 -6.24 -7.87 -12.58
C TYR A 118 -6.21 -6.36 -12.77
N GLY A 119 -5.09 -5.77 -12.41
CA GLY A 119 -4.81 -4.36 -12.63
C GLY A 119 -3.38 -4.03 -12.28
N GLY A 120 -3.13 -2.79 -11.90
CA GLY A 120 -1.78 -2.38 -11.58
C GLY A 120 -1.70 -1.06 -10.83
N ILE A 121 -0.48 -0.76 -10.45
CA ILE A 121 -0.05 0.54 -9.95
C ILE A 121 0.97 1.06 -10.93
N GLY A 122 0.57 2.01 -11.77
CA GLY A 122 1.43 2.60 -12.77
C GLY A 122 2.59 3.40 -12.15
N ASN A 123 3.65 3.62 -12.90
CA ASN A 123 4.72 4.55 -12.51
C ASN A 123 4.23 6.01 -12.44
N ASP A 124 3.08 6.32 -13.06
CA ASP A 124 2.33 7.56 -12.92
C ASP A 124 1.54 7.65 -11.60
N GLY A 125 1.56 6.58 -10.80
CA GLY A 125 0.91 6.46 -9.50
C GLY A 125 -0.54 5.98 -9.55
N ARG A 126 -1.12 5.77 -10.74
CA ARG A 126 -2.52 5.34 -10.86
C ARG A 126 -2.66 3.91 -10.37
N LEU A 127 -3.48 3.72 -9.35
CA LEU A 127 -4.01 2.42 -8.96
C LEU A 127 -5.23 2.12 -9.83
N PHE A 128 -5.21 1.05 -10.60
CA PHE A 128 -6.32 0.70 -11.48
C PHE A 128 -6.64 -0.79 -11.47
N LEU A 129 -7.88 -1.13 -11.79
CA LEU A 129 -8.34 -2.48 -12.10
C LEU A 129 -9.08 -2.50 -13.43
N TRP A 130 -9.06 -3.64 -14.12
CA TRP A 130 -9.92 -3.86 -15.27
C TRP A 130 -11.34 -4.17 -14.82
N VAL A 131 -12.31 -3.42 -15.34
CA VAL A 131 -13.74 -3.64 -15.04
C VAL A 131 -14.19 -4.98 -15.64
N PRO A 132 -14.99 -5.78 -14.91
CA PRO A 132 -15.44 -7.08 -15.40
C PRO A 132 -16.21 -6.99 -16.72
N GLU A 133 -16.27 -8.12 -17.43
CA GLU A 133 -16.98 -8.24 -18.71
C GLU A 133 -18.49 -7.94 -18.61
N THR A 134 -19.04 -7.91 -17.40
CA THR A 134 -20.43 -7.58 -17.08
C THR A 134 -20.68 -6.08 -16.88
N GLY A 135 -19.62 -5.26 -16.85
CA GLY A 135 -19.68 -3.84 -16.48
C GLY A 135 -19.83 -3.62 -14.97
N ILE A 136 -19.96 -2.34 -14.58
CA ILE A 136 -20.23 -1.95 -13.19
C ILE A 136 -21.73 -2.04 -12.94
N LYS A 137 -22.13 -2.61 -11.80
CA LYS A 137 -23.54 -2.71 -11.37
C LYS A 137 -23.83 -1.77 -10.22
N ALA A 138 -25.08 -1.35 -10.10
CA ALA A 138 -25.55 -0.62 -8.93
C ALA A 138 -25.20 -1.39 -7.64
N ASN A 139 -24.75 -0.67 -6.61
CA ASN A 139 -24.32 -1.23 -5.31
C ASN A 139 -23.10 -2.18 -5.39
N MET A 140 -22.31 -2.11 -6.45
CA MET A 140 -21.07 -2.87 -6.56
C MET A 140 -19.98 -2.28 -5.65
N ARG A 141 -19.16 -3.14 -5.07
CA ARG A 141 -17.97 -2.79 -4.31
C ARG A 141 -16.74 -3.24 -5.07
N VAL A 142 -15.68 -2.46 -5.00
CA VAL A 142 -14.38 -2.80 -5.55
C VAL A 142 -13.34 -2.75 -4.45
N CYS A 143 -12.47 -3.76 -4.43
CA CYS A 143 -11.35 -3.81 -3.52
C CYS A 143 -10.06 -4.15 -4.27
N ALA A 144 -8.98 -3.44 -3.96
CA ALA A 144 -7.64 -3.69 -4.47
C ALA A 144 -6.62 -3.54 -3.33
N THR A 145 -5.56 -4.33 -3.36
CA THR A 145 -4.46 -4.18 -2.41
C THR A 145 -3.14 -4.48 -3.10
N GLY A 146 -2.12 -3.68 -2.82
CA GLY A 146 -0.79 -3.85 -3.39
C GLY A 146 0.30 -3.46 -2.41
N TYR A 147 1.48 -4.04 -2.59
CA TYR A 147 2.70 -3.69 -1.87
C TYR A 147 3.88 -3.67 -2.84
N PHE A 148 4.74 -2.67 -2.71
CA PHE A 148 5.92 -2.51 -3.56
C PHE A 148 6.93 -1.56 -2.90
N VAL A 149 8.16 -1.54 -3.40
CA VAL A 149 9.16 -0.56 -2.95
C VAL A 149 9.02 0.71 -3.79
N ALA A 150 8.81 1.85 -3.14
CA ALA A 150 8.76 3.14 -3.82
C ALA A 150 10.07 3.44 -4.54
N PHE A 151 9.98 4.10 -5.68
CA PHE A 151 11.12 4.71 -6.32
C PHE A 151 11.51 5.99 -5.56
N ALA A 152 12.81 6.12 -5.26
CA ALA A 152 13.39 7.27 -4.55
C ALA A 152 13.31 8.55 -5.39
#